data_AF-A0A3D4PAD4-F1
#
_entry.id   AF-A0A3D4PAD4-F1
#
_cell.length_a   1.000
_cell.length_b   1.000
_cell.length_c   1.000
_cell.angle_alpha   90.00
_cell.angle_beta   90.00
_cell.angle_gamma   90.00
#
_symmetry.space_group_name_H-M   'P 1'
#
loop_
_entity.id
_entity.type
_entity.pdbx_description
1 polymer ?
#
loop_
_entity_poly.entity_id
_entity_poly.type
_entity_poly.pdbx_seq_one_letter_code
_entity_poly.pdbx_strand_id
1 'polypeptide(L)'
;MQTREKVLLIGLISVVLFWWARPVLLQSFLDPLNERKADIERIANTLEQKQLQQNLVLAATKQMTSYQEQSLPADPYDAQRNYTAWLTDQLEAAGWAKHEVTPGKITRFEDLGSSVQVRVEGVATAANLSEFLANFDLSGMLHRLERMSIDSRSIQPGELLDISFTAEAIALKSSKRKDLEAVASTEKLPEIWSDFASRSPFSLLPPEVVLNPDIDIPARITVYPGERLQKKISWSGFPPEAKLSVSLTGEKPAGLEYDESARELIWQTEAETPLKEHPLALTVSSNGSETSIRKEFVIDVRLPNASPNVQQPPSQNVFAGGMWQYQLQASDPDQPKQSLTYRIEGSPPSGLQLDSRSGRLQWTPAEDQVGLEIRLNIVVSDNVSPSKEARTSFNINVKPDLEPTTQLVGCLQVDGEWTAWFREKSSQDRFQLQLGDRLDVSRFQAKISEINVDRIILENENGQQVLRVGKLLTERQPVQ
;
A
#
# COMPACT_ATOMS: atom_id res chain seq x y z
N MET A 1 31.45 -43.37 27.73
CA MET A 1 30.55 -42.42 27.04
C MET A 1 29.51 -43.23 26.27
N GLN A 2 28.25 -43.18 26.69
CA GLN A 2 27.17 -43.95 26.07
C GLN A 2 26.80 -43.35 24.70
N THR A 3 26.24 -44.15 23.79
CA THR A 3 25.96 -43.79 22.38
C THR A 3 25.12 -42.51 22.24
N ARG A 4 24.24 -42.24 23.21
CA ARG A 4 23.37 -41.05 23.24
C ARG A 4 24.14 -39.75 23.51
N GLU A 5 25.18 -39.79 24.33
CA GLU A 5 26.01 -38.62 24.64
C GLU A 5 26.82 -38.18 23.41
N LYS A 6 27.25 -39.13 22.57
CA LYS A 6 27.97 -38.81 21.32
C LYS A 6 27.07 -38.13 20.30
N VAL A 7 25.81 -38.55 20.15
CA VAL A 7 24.86 -37.92 19.21
C VAL A 7 24.50 -36.51 19.67
N LEU A 8 24.26 -36.32 20.97
CA LEU A 8 24.02 -34.98 21.54
C LEU A 8 25.24 -34.07 21.37
N LEU A 9 26.45 -34.59 21.58
CA LEU A 9 27.68 -33.82 21.39
C LEU A 9 27.87 -33.42 19.93
N ILE A 10 27.63 -34.32 18.97
CA ILE A 10 27.71 -34.03 17.53
C ILE A 10 26.64 -33.01 17.12
N GLY A 11 25.42 -33.15 17.63
CA GLY A 11 24.34 -32.18 17.39
C GLY A 11 24.68 -30.79 17.94
N LEU A 12 25.21 -30.72 19.17
CA LEU A 12 25.63 -29.48 19.80
C LEU A 12 26.79 -28.82 19.04
N ILE A 13 27.80 -29.61 18.65
CA ILE A 13 28.93 -29.14 17.83
C ILE A 13 28.43 -28.61 16.48
N SER A 14 27.45 -29.27 15.86
CA SER A 14 26.89 -28.84 14.57
C SER A 14 26.10 -27.54 14.69
N VAL A 15 25.32 -27.35 15.75
CA VAL A 15 24.59 -26.11 16.02
C VAL A 15 25.55 -24.97 16.34
N VAL A 16 26.59 -25.22 17.12
CA VAL A 16 27.63 -24.23 17.42
C VAL A 16 28.41 -23.87 16.16
N LEU A 17 28.80 -24.84 15.33
CA LEU A 17 29.44 -24.60 14.03
C LEU A 17 28.54 -23.80 13.09
N PHE A 18 27.24 -24.09 13.02
CA PHE A 18 26.30 -23.33 12.22
C PHE A 18 26.12 -21.91 12.75
N TRP A 19 26.03 -21.74 14.07
CA TRP A 19 25.93 -20.42 14.71
C TRP A 19 27.20 -19.59 14.52
N TRP A 20 28.37 -20.23 14.48
CA TRP A 20 29.67 -19.59 14.26
C TRP A 20 29.96 -19.31 12.77
N ALA A 21 29.55 -20.19 11.86
CA ALA A 21 29.73 -20.05 10.42
C ALA A 21 28.71 -19.10 9.76
N ARG A 22 27.49 -19.00 10.31
CA ARG A 22 26.43 -18.12 9.80
C ARG A 22 26.85 -16.64 9.68
N PRO A 23 27.44 -15.98 10.69
CA PRO A 23 27.87 -14.59 10.54
C PRO A 23 28.96 -14.42 9.49
N VAL A 24 29.88 -15.38 9.36
CA VAL A 24 30.92 -15.37 8.32
C VAL A 24 30.30 -15.50 6.93
N LEU A 25 29.32 -16.39 6.75
CA LEU A 25 28.60 -16.57 5.49
C LEU A 25 27.78 -15.34 5.08
N LEU A 26 27.09 -14.72 6.05
CA LEU A 26 26.35 -13.48 5.83
C LEU A 26 27.31 -12.34 5.41
N GLN A 27 28.41 -12.15 6.15
CA GLN A 27 29.37 -11.06 5.89
C GLN A 27 30.25 -11.27 4.65
N SER A 28 30.67 -12.50 4.36
CA SER A 28 31.59 -12.76 3.23
C SER A 28 30.89 -12.86 1.87
N PHE A 29 29.57 -13.13 1.83
CA PHE A 29 28.87 -13.39 0.57
C PHE A 29 27.60 -12.57 0.35
N LEU A 30 26.77 -12.36 1.38
CA LEU A 30 25.49 -11.65 1.21
C LEU A 30 25.65 -10.13 1.30
N ASP A 31 26.49 -9.63 2.20
CA ASP A 31 26.76 -8.19 2.31
C ASP A 31 27.39 -7.61 1.01
N PRO A 32 28.43 -8.23 0.41
CA PRO A 32 28.99 -7.77 -0.87
C PRO A 32 27.98 -7.83 -2.03
N LEU A 33 27.04 -8.79 -2.01
CA LEU A 33 25.99 -8.89 -3.03
C LEU A 33 24.94 -7.77 -2.89
N ASN A 34 24.56 -7.43 -1.66
CA ASN A 34 23.62 -6.35 -1.39
C ASN A 34 24.25 -4.98 -1.67
N GLU A 35 25.53 -4.78 -1.31
CA GLU A 35 26.30 -3.59 -1.67
C GLU A 35 26.41 -3.43 -3.19
N ARG A 36 26.73 -4.50 -3.92
CA ARG A 36 26.80 -4.47 -5.39
C ARG A 36 25.45 -4.15 -6.04
N LYS A 37 24.34 -4.65 -5.50
CA LYS A 37 22.99 -4.29 -5.97
C LYS A 37 22.68 -2.82 -5.74
N ALA A 38 22.96 -2.30 -4.54
CA ALA A 38 22.79 -0.88 -4.23
C ALA A 38 23.70 0.01 -5.10
N ASP A 39 24.91 -0.44 -5.42
CA ASP A 39 25.83 0.23 -6.35
C ASP A 39 25.27 0.28 -7.77
N ILE A 40 24.69 -0.81 -8.27
CA ILE A 40 24.06 -0.86 -9.59
C ILE A 40 22.89 0.13 -9.66
N GLU A 41 22.01 0.15 -8.66
CA GLU A 41 20.87 1.08 -8.61
C GLU A 41 21.35 2.54 -8.55
N ARG A 42 22.37 2.83 -7.73
CA ARG A 42 22.96 4.17 -7.63
C ARG A 42 23.62 4.61 -8.94
N ILE A 43 24.37 3.72 -9.60
CA ILE A 43 25.00 4.01 -10.88
C ILE A 43 23.94 4.19 -11.97
N ALA A 44 22.87 3.40 -11.99
CA ALA A 44 21.76 3.54 -12.91
C ALA A 44 21.06 4.90 -12.75
N ASN A 45 20.71 5.28 -11.51
CA ASN A 45 20.12 6.59 -11.22
C ASN A 45 21.06 7.76 -11.60
N THR A 46 22.37 7.60 -11.37
CA THR A 46 23.37 8.61 -11.75
C THR A 46 23.49 8.73 -13.28
N LEU A 47 23.41 7.60 -13.99
CA LEU A 47 23.44 7.56 -15.45
C LEU A 47 22.22 8.27 -16.05
N GLU A 48 21.04 7.98 -15.51
CA GLU A 48 19.78 8.62 -15.91
C GLU A 48 19.83 10.14 -15.68
N GLN A 49 20.29 10.60 -14.51
CA GLN A 49 20.46 12.03 -14.22
C GLN A 49 21.46 12.70 -15.18
N LYS A 50 22.59 12.04 -15.48
CA LYS A 50 23.57 12.57 -16.44
C LYS A 50 23.02 12.63 -17.86
N GLN A 51 22.23 11.65 -18.29
CA GLN A 51 21.57 11.67 -19.60
C GLN A 51 20.54 12.80 -19.70
N LEU A 52 19.74 13.01 -18.65
CA LEU A 52 18.80 14.13 -18.59
C LEU A 52 19.52 15.47 -18.66
N GLN A 53 20.62 15.65 -17.90
CA GLN A 53 21.45 16.86 -17.99
C GLN A 53 22.03 17.07 -19.40
N GLN A 54 22.50 16.00 -20.05
CA GLN A 54 23.03 16.10 -21.42
C GLN A 54 21.94 16.54 -22.40
N ASN A 55 20.73 15.99 -22.30
CA ASN A 55 19.60 16.37 -23.14
C ASN A 55 19.18 17.82 -22.91
N LEU A 56 19.18 18.29 -21.65
CA LEU A 56 18.91 19.68 -21.30
C LEU A 56 19.96 20.63 -21.90
N VAL A 57 21.25 20.27 -21.85
CA VAL A 57 22.33 21.07 -22.45
C VAL A 57 22.19 21.09 -23.98
N LEU A 58 21.88 19.97 -24.61
CA LEU A 58 21.62 19.91 -26.05
C LEU A 58 20.42 20.77 -26.45
N ALA A 59 19.32 20.72 -25.68
CA ALA A 59 18.14 21.55 -25.89
C ALA A 59 18.47 23.04 -25.72
N ALA A 60 19.15 23.42 -24.64
CA ALA A 60 19.59 24.80 -24.40
C ALA A 60 20.56 25.30 -25.48
N THR A 61 21.42 24.42 -26.02
CA THR A 61 22.33 24.76 -27.13
C THR A 61 21.57 25.01 -28.42
N LYS A 62 20.56 24.16 -28.73
CA LYS A 62 19.67 24.37 -29.88
C LYS A 62 18.89 25.67 -29.76
N GLN A 63 18.33 25.94 -28.58
CA GLN A 63 17.60 27.17 -28.30
C GLN A 63 18.50 28.41 -28.40
N MET A 64 19.74 28.34 -27.89
CA MET A 64 20.72 29.41 -28.04
C MET A 64 21.08 29.67 -29.50
N THR A 65 21.21 28.62 -30.31
CA THR A 65 21.46 28.76 -31.75
C THR A 65 20.31 29.50 -32.44
N SER A 66 19.07 29.18 -32.08
CA SER A 66 17.88 29.88 -32.57
C SER A 66 17.91 31.36 -32.17
N TYR A 67 18.19 31.68 -30.90
CA TYR A 67 18.29 33.07 -30.43
C TYR A 67 19.38 33.89 -31.15
N GLN A 68 20.52 33.27 -31.49
CA GLN A 68 21.56 33.94 -32.28
C GLN A 68 21.12 34.30 -33.70
N GLU A 69 20.21 33.52 -34.28
CA GLU A 69 19.66 33.75 -35.63
C GLU A 69 18.51 34.77 -35.62
N GLN A 70 17.75 34.80 -34.53
CA GLN A 70 16.62 35.70 -34.31
C GLN A 70 17.04 37.09 -33.76
N SER A 71 18.23 37.19 -33.17
CA SER A 71 18.78 38.44 -32.67
C SER A 71 19.06 39.45 -33.78
N LEU A 72 18.97 40.74 -33.46
CA LEU A 72 19.50 41.84 -34.27
C LEU A 72 21.04 41.74 -34.43
N PRO A 73 21.64 42.49 -35.37
CA PRO A 73 23.09 42.60 -35.50
C PRO A 73 23.79 42.93 -34.18
N ALA A 74 24.99 42.41 -33.98
CA ALA A 74 25.67 42.45 -32.68
C ALA A 74 26.06 43.87 -32.23
N ASP A 75 26.38 44.77 -33.15
CA ASP A 75 26.67 46.17 -32.82
C ASP A 75 25.36 46.91 -32.50
N PRO A 76 25.24 47.55 -31.32
CA PRO A 76 23.98 48.16 -30.90
C PRO A 76 23.53 49.36 -31.74
N TYR A 77 24.46 50.08 -32.39
CA TYR A 77 24.09 51.22 -33.25
C TYR A 77 23.65 50.74 -34.63
N ASP A 78 24.34 49.73 -35.19
CA ASP A 78 23.88 49.06 -36.40
C ASP A 78 22.53 48.37 -36.17
N ALA A 79 22.35 47.71 -35.03
CA ALA A 79 21.08 47.10 -34.63
C ALA A 79 19.95 48.13 -34.61
N GLN A 80 20.14 49.26 -33.93
CA GLN A 80 19.12 50.30 -33.83
C GLN A 80 18.80 50.94 -35.18
N ARG A 81 19.82 51.20 -36.02
CA ARG A 81 19.63 51.74 -37.37
C ARG A 81 18.85 50.78 -38.25
N ASN A 82 19.28 49.52 -38.33
CA ASN A 82 18.62 48.51 -39.16
C ASN A 82 17.20 48.23 -38.68
N TYR A 83 16.97 48.19 -37.37
CA TYR A 83 15.64 47.96 -36.80
C TYR A 83 14.70 49.15 -37.02
N THR A 84 15.20 50.38 -36.96
CA THR A 84 14.44 51.59 -37.31
C THR A 84 14.01 51.58 -38.78
N ALA A 85 14.94 51.24 -39.69
CA ALA A 85 14.65 51.11 -41.12
C ALA A 85 13.61 50.02 -41.37
N TRP A 86 13.81 48.83 -40.80
CA TRP A 86 12.87 47.72 -40.94
C TRP A 86 11.47 48.06 -40.42
N LEU A 87 11.34 48.70 -39.24
CA LEU A 87 10.04 49.13 -38.73
C LEU A 87 9.34 50.12 -39.66
N THR A 88 10.11 51.03 -40.26
CA THR A 88 9.59 51.99 -41.25
C THR A 88 9.01 51.25 -42.45
N ASP A 89 9.78 50.31 -43.02
CA ASP A 89 9.35 49.50 -44.17
C ASP A 89 8.08 48.69 -43.85
N GLN A 90 7.96 48.14 -42.64
CA GLN A 90 6.78 47.37 -42.22
C GLN A 90 5.53 48.25 -42.05
N LEU A 91 5.68 49.46 -41.52
CA LEU A 91 4.58 50.41 -41.38
C LEU A 91 4.10 50.88 -42.76
N GLU A 92 5.03 51.17 -43.67
CA GLU A 92 4.71 51.52 -45.07
C GLU A 92 3.99 50.37 -45.79
N ALA A 93 4.49 49.14 -45.66
CA ALA A 93 3.88 47.95 -46.25
C ALA A 93 2.46 47.69 -45.72
N ALA A 94 2.22 47.94 -44.43
CA ALA A 94 0.88 47.86 -43.81
C ALA A 94 -0.01 49.09 -44.12
N GLY A 95 0.42 50.01 -44.98
CA GLY A 95 -0.37 51.14 -45.46
C GLY A 95 -0.57 52.27 -44.44
N TRP A 96 0.38 52.49 -43.54
CA TRP A 96 0.30 53.58 -42.56
C TRP A 96 0.52 54.95 -43.21
N ALA A 97 -0.55 55.72 -43.35
CA ALA A 97 -0.58 56.96 -44.13
C ALA A 97 0.35 58.06 -43.59
N LYS A 98 0.55 58.14 -42.26
CA LYS A 98 1.48 59.05 -41.59
C LYS A 98 2.09 58.34 -40.39
N HIS A 99 3.41 58.32 -40.32
CA HIS A 99 4.13 57.72 -39.22
C HIS A 99 5.49 58.41 -39.03
N GLU A 100 6.00 58.37 -37.82
CA GLU A 100 7.32 58.81 -37.42
C GLU A 100 7.97 57.69 -36.61
N VAL A 101 9.19 57.30 -37.00
CA VAL A 101 9.97 56.26 -36.33
C VAL A 101 11.24 56.90 -35.79
N THR A 102 11.40 56.91 -34.47
CA THR A 102 12.53 57.57 -33.80
C THR A 102 13.36 56.57 -32.98
N PRO A 103 14.70 56.66 -33.05
CA PRO A 103 15.58 55.86 -32.18
C PRO A 103 15.33 56.16 -30.70
N GLY A 104 15.19 55.10 -29.90
CA GLY A 104 15.01 55.18 -28.44
C GLY A 104 16.28 54.85 -27.65
N LYS A 105 16.10 54.35 -26.43
CA LYS A 105 17.19 53.99 -25.52
C LYS A 105 17.91 52.71 -25.97
N ILE A 106 19.23 52.67 -25.78
CA ILE A 106 20.04 51.45 -25.84
C ILE A 106 20.43 51.05 -24.41
N THR A 107 20.14 49.81 -24.01
CA THR A 107 20.55 49.28 -22.70
C THR A 107 21.50 48.10 -22.89
N ARG A 108 22.68 48.13 -22.26
CA ARG A 108 23.69 47.07 -22.39
C ARG A 108 23.54 46.04 -21.26
N PHE A 109 23.69 44.77 -21.61
CA PHE A 109 23.75 43.65 -20.67
C PHE A 109 25.18 43.11 -20.64
N GLU A 110 25.72 42.95 -19.44
CA GLU A 110 27.06 42.39 -19.24
C GLU A 110 27.12 40.98 -19.85
N ASP A 111 28.17 40.73 -20.65
CA ASP A 111 28.47 39.46 -21.33
C ASP A 111 27.43 38.87 -22.32
N LEU A 112 26.24 39.44 -22.44
CA LEU A 112 25.17 38.93 -23.32
C LEU A 112 24.98 39.75 -24.61
N GLY A 113 24.86 41.07 -24.50
CA GLY A 113 24.42 41.90 -25.64
C GLY A 113 23.86 43.25 -25.23
N SER A 114 22.99 43.79 -26.06
CA SER A 114 22.25 45.03 -25.79
C SER A 114 20.77 44.86 -26.16
N SER A 115 19.89 45.62 -25.53
CA SER A 115 18.56 45.91 -26.05
C SER A 115 18.57 47.28 -26.73
N VAL A 116 17.84 47.39 -27.84
CA VAL A 116 17.63 48.64 -28.57
C VAL A 116 16.14 48.92 -28.62
N GLN A 117 15.77 50.16 -28.30
CA GLN A 117 14.40 50.63 -28.40
C GLN A 117 14.22 51.53 -29.62
N VAL A 118 13.04 51.46 -30.22
CA VAL A 118 12.58 52.34 -31.29
C VAL A 118 11.15 52.75 -30.96
N ARG A 119 10.86 54.05 -31.03
CA ARG A 119 9.52 54.60 -30.81
C ARG A 119 8.85 54.84 -32.15
N VAL A 120 7.59 54.46 -32.23
CA VAL A 120 6.72 54.70 -33.38
C VAL A 120 5.54 55.53 -32.93
N GLU A 121 5.24 56.59 -33.68
CA GLU A 121 4.03 57.39 -33.55
C GLU A 121 3.39 57.51 -34.94
N GLY A 122 2.10 57.23 -35.06
CA GLY A 122 1.46 57.22 -36.38
C GLY A 122 -0.04 57.14 -36.34
N VAL A 123 -0.63 57.25 -37.53
CA VAL A 123 -2.08 57.22 -37.74
C VAL A 123 -2.43 56.11 -38.72
N ALA A 124 -3.25 55.15 -38.30
CA ALA A 124 -3.62 54.00 -39.11
C ALA A 124 -5.01 53.45 -38.77
N THR A 125 -5.59 52.64 -39.64
CA THR A 125 -6.85 51.93 -39.34
C THR A 125 -6.57 50.71 -38.46
N ALA A 126 -7.62 50.17 -37.82
CA ALA A 126 -7.51 48.92 -37.07
C ALA A 126 -7.01 47.73 -37.95
N ALA A 127 -7.35 47.74 -39.25
CA ALA A 127 -6.89 46.70 -40.19
C ALA A 127 -5.39 46.80 -40.43
N ASN A 128 -4.89 48.01 -40.73
CA ASN A 128 -3.47 48.29 -40.94
C ASN A 128 -2.64 47.99 -39.68
N LEU A 129 -3.17 48.31 -38.48
CA LEU A 129 -2.53 47.96 -37.22
C LEU A 129 -2.47 46.45 -37.02
N SER A 130 -3.56 45.73 -37.31
CA SER A 130 -3.60 44.27 -37.17
C SER A 130 -2.62 43.57 -38.12
N GLU A 131 -2.51 44.07 -39.35
CA GLU A 131 -1.55 43.57 -40.33
C GLU A 131 -0.11 43.81 -39.89
N PHE A 132 0.20 45.02 -39.42
CA PHE A 132 1.51 45.33 -38.84
C PHE A 132 1.85 44.41 -37.65
N LEU A 133 0.93 44.25 -36.68
CA LEU A 133 1.15 43.42 -35.50
C LEU A 133 1.42 41.96 -35.88
N ALA A 134 0.68 41.44 -36.86
CA ALA A 134 0.88 40.08 -37.31
C ALA A 134 2.24 39.89 -38.00
N ASN A 135 2.67 40.82 -38.86
CA ASN A 135 3.99 40.78 -39.49
C ASN A 135 5.12 40.99 -38.47
N PHE A 136 4.88 41.85 -37.47
CA PHE A 136 5.79 42.08 -36.35
C PHE A 136 6.04 40.75 -35.61
N ASP A 137 4.99 40.06 -35.20
CA ASP A 137 5.11 38.79 -34.48
C ASP A 137 5.73 37.67 -35.34
N LEU A 138 5.43 37.62 -36.64
CA LEU A 138 5.95 36.60 -37.56
C LEU A 138 7.36 36.86 -38.07
N SER A 139 7.95 38.03 -37.80
CA SER A 139 9.31 38.38 -38.25
C SER A 139 10.41 37.43 -37.74
N GLY A 140 10.11 36.61 -36.73
CA GLY A 140 11.09 35.70 -36.15
C GLY A 140 12.14 36.41 -35.31
N MET A 141 12.04 37.73 -35.10
CA MET A 141 13.06 38.50 -34.39
C MET A 141 12.84 38.47 -32.87
N LEU A 142 13.92 38.56 -32.10
CA LEU A 142 13.86 38.72 -30.63
C LEU A 142 13.44 40.13 -30.24
N HIS A 143 12.17 40.47 -30.49
CA HIS A 143 11.60 41.77 -30.20
C HIS A 143 10.24 41.69 -29.52
N ARG A 144 9.79 42.82 -28.99
CA ARG A 144 8.47 42.96 -28.36
C ARG A 144 8.01 44.40 -28.37
N LEU A 145 6.72 44.60 -28.17
CA LEU A 145 6.14 45.90 -27.87
C LEU A 145 6.10 46.09 -26.35
N GLU A 146 6.76 47.14 -25.83
CA GLU A 146 6.84 47.41 -24.39
C GLU A 146 5.59 48.13 -23.86
N ARG A 147 5.13 49.14 -24.62
CA ARG A 147 3.93 49.93 -24.33
C ARG A 147 3.30 50.35 -25.64
N MET A 148 1.98 50.19 -25.75
CA MET A 148 1.19 50.65 -26.88
C MET A 148 0.01 51.45 -26.35
N SER A 149 -0.22 52.62 -26.94
CA SER A 149 -1.37 53.47 -26.72
C SER A 149 -2.09 53.62 -28.05
N ILE A 150 -3.41 53.43 -28.01
CA ILE A 150 -4.30 53.51 -29.16
C ILE A 150 -5.44 54.43 -28.74
N ASP A 151 -5.51 55.60 -29.35
CA ASP A 151 -6.56 56.57 -29.14
C ASP A 151 -7.42 56.67 -30.40
N SER A 152 -8.75 56.67 -30.22
CA SER A 152 -9.71 56.87 -31.31
C SER A 152 -10.42 58.21 -31.14
N ARG A 153 -10.65 58.92 -32.25
CA ARG A 153 -11.39 60.20 -32.23
C ARG A 153 -12.89 60.03 -32.44
N SER A 154 -13.37 58.83 -32.75
CA SER A 154 -14.78 58.45 -32.94
C SER A 154 -14.96 56.91 -32.78
N ILE A 155 -16.19 56.42 -32.97
CA ILE A 155 -16.63 55.03 -32.67
C ILE A 155 -17.02 54.28 -33.96
N GLN A 156 -16.65 54.78 -35.15
CA GLN A 156 -17.10 54.18 -36.41
C GLN A 156 -16.12 53.11 -36.93
N PRO A 157 -16.60 51.99 -37.51
CA PRO A 157 -15.75 51.00 -38.15
C PRO A 157 -14.95 51.60 -39.33
N GLY A 158 -13.65 51.33 -39.38
CA GLY A 158 -12.75 51.83 -40.44
C GLY A 158 -12.09 53.19 -40.14
N GLU A 159 -12.22 53.68 -38.91
CA GLU A 159 -11.63 54.95 -38.49
C GLU A 159 -10.10 54.90 -38.32
N LEU A 160 -9.49 56.07 -38.47
CA LEU A 160 -8.08 56.33 -38.17
C LEU A 160 -7.84 56.43 -36.66
N LEU A 161 -6.89 55.66 -36.16
CA LEU A 161 -6.45 55.61 -34.78
C LEU A 161 -5.13 56.36 -34.64
N ASP A 162 -4.99 57.18 -33.61
CA ASP A 162 -3.71 57.72 -33.17
C ASP A 162 -3.01 56.62 -32.36
N ILE A 163 -1.89 56.12 -32.87
CA ILE A 163 -1.17 54.98 -32.28
C ILE A 163 0.24 55.41 -31.93
N SER A 164 0.65 55.13 -30.70
CA SER A 164 2.04 55.26 -30.27
C SER A 164 2.51 54.01 -29.55
N PHE A 165 3.73 53.56 -29.84
CA PHE A 165 4.32 52.44 -29.13
C PHE A 165 5.85 52.50 -29.08
N THR A 166 6.42 51.77 -28.12
CA THR A 166 7.86 51.47 -28.07
C THR A 166 8.08 50.01 -28.41
N ALA A 167 8.86 49.75 -29.45
CA ALA A 167 9.35 48.43 -29.79
C ALA A 167 10.77 48.25 -29.24
N GLU A 168 11.01 47.13 -28.57
CA GLU A 168 12.30 46.76 -27.98
C GLU A 168 12.79 45.46 -28.60
N ALA A 169 14.06 45.43 -29.03
CA ALA A 169 14.67 44.27 -29.67
C ALA A 169 16.06 43.96 -29.09
N ILE A 170 16.46 42.69 -29.14
CA ILE A 170 17.73 42.21 -28.58
C ILE A 170 18.80 42.10 -29.67
N ALA A 171 19.98 42.63 -29.36
CA ALA A 171 21.23 42.51 -30.10
C ALA A 171 22.26 41.72 -29.27
N LEU A 172 22.29 40.40 -29.44
CA LEU A 172 23.26 39.50 -28.80
C LEU A 172 24.66 39.72 -29.38
N LYS A 173 25.68 39.65 -28.51
CA LYS A 173 27.10 39.66 -28.95
C LYS A 173 27.42 38.50 -29.91
N SER A 174 26.73 37.37 -29.74
CA SER A 174 26.88 36.15 -30.53
C SER A 174 25.89 36.06 -31.70
N SER A 175 25.22 37.16 -32.07
CA SER A 175 24.30 37.20 -33.20
C SER A 175 24.98 36.75 -34.50
N LYS A 176 24.30 35.88 -35.25
CA LYS A 176 24.73 35.47 -36.60
C LYS A 176 24.25 36.44 -37.68
N ARG A 177 23.35 37.35 -37.34
CA ARG A 177 22.69 38.27 -38.26
C ARG A 177 23.54 39.51 -38.52
N LYS A 178 23.66 39.92 -39.79
CA LYS A 178 24.43 41.11 -40.21
C LYS A 178 23.53 42.31 -40.54
N ASP A 179 22.37 42.06 -41.12
CA ASP A 179 21.37 43.05 -41.52
C ASP A 179 19.94 42.46 -41.38
N LEU A 180 18.92 43.26 -41.69
CA LEU A 180 17.51 42.86 -41.63
C LEU A 180 16.85 42.78 -43.02
N GLU A 181 17.60 42.86 -44.12
CA GLU A 181 17.03 42.92 -45.48
C GLU A 181 16.26 41.64 -45.85
N ALA A 182 16.67 40.49 -45.28
CA ALA A 182 16.03 39.20 -45.50
C ALA A 182 14.87 38.89 -44.51
N VAL A 183 14.56 39.78 -43.57
CA VAL A 183 13.45 39.60 -42.61
C VAL A 183 12.16 40.02 -43.28
N ALA A 184 11.52 39.05 -43.93
CA ALA A 184 10.23 39.07 -44.62
C ALA A 184 9.58 40.46 -44.73
N SER A 185 9.77 41.08 -45.89
CA SER A 185 8.74 41.91 -46.49
C SER A 185 7.86 40.98 -47.35
N THR A 186 6.57 40.91 -47.06
CA THR A 186 5.50 40.27 -47.87
C THR A 186 5.45 38.73 -47.99
N GLU A 187 5.12 38.01 -46.91
CA GLU A 187 4.31 36.78 -47.02
C GLU A 187 2.85 37.09 -46.67
N LYS A 188 1.89 36.53 -47.42
CA LYS A 188 0.45 36.72 -47.14
C LYS A 188 0.15 36.13 -45.75
N LEU A 189 -0.47 36.93 -44.88
CA LEU A 189 -0.86 36.49 -43.54
C LEU A 189 -1.68 35.18 -43.61
N PRO A 190 -1.43 34.22 -42.69
CA PRO A 190 -2.24 33.02 -42.57
C PRO A 190 -3.74 33.35 -42.43
N GLU A 191 -4.60 32.67 -43.19
CA GLU A 191 -6.05 32.90 -43.12
C GLU A 191 -6.70 32.31 -41.86
N ILE A 192 -5.96 31.49 -41.10
CA ILE A 192 -6.46 30.76 -39.92
C ILE A 192 -5.52 30.97 -38.74
N TRP A 193 -6.10 31.28 -37.58
CA TRP A 193 -5.37 31.53 -36.33
C TRP A 193 -4.38 30.41 -35.95
N SER A 194 -4.72 29.15 -36.21
CA SER A 194 -3.84 28.00 -35.89
C SER A 194 -2.54 27.99 -36.69
N ASP A 195 -2.57 28.48 -37.93
CA ASP A 195 -1.37 28.58 -38.79
C ASP A 195 -0.53 29.82 -38.44
N PHE A 196 -1.17 30.90 -37.99
CA PHE A 196 -0.44 32.02 -37.37
C PHE A 196 0.28 31.59 -36.07
N ALA A 197 -0.43 30.90 -35.18
CA ALA A 197 0.10 30.48 -33.88
C ALA A 197 1.23 29.45 -33.99
N SER A 198 1.23 28.58 -35.01
CA SER A 198 2.31 27.61 -35.22
C SER A 198 3.60 28.25 -35.74
N ARG A 199 3.51 29.42 -36.39
CA ARG A 199 4.63 30.15 -36.99
C ARG A 199 5.22 31.22 -36.07
N SER A 200 4.43 31.76 -35.15
CA SER A 200 4.89 32.81 -34.24
C SER A 200 5.89 32.23 -33.22
N PRO A 201 7.12 32.76 -33.15
CA PRO A 201 8.14 32.34 -32.17
C PRO A 201 7.77 32.73 -30.73
N PHE A 202 6.76 33.59 -30.55
CA PHE A 202 6.24 34.08 -29.27
C PHE A 202 4.91 33.43 -28.87
N SER A 203 4.31 32.63 -29.75
CA SER A 203 3.29 31.68 -29.31
C SER A 203 3.98 30.75 -28.33
N LEU A 204 3.54 30.76 -27.08
CA LEU A 204 4.00 29.83 -26.05
C LEU A 204 3.95 28.44 -26.69
N LEU A 205 5.11 27.88 -27.07
CA LEU A 205 5.18 26.48 -27.47
C LEU A 205 4.54 25.74 -26.31
N PRO A 206 3.40 25.04 -26.52
CA PRO A 206 2.78 24.31 -25.44
C PRO A 206 3.88 23.41 -24.87
N PRO A 207 4.04 23.38 -23.53
CA PRO A 207 5.10 22.59 -22.91
C PRO A 207 5.08 21.19 -23.51
N GLU A 208 6.25 20.64 -23.82
CA GLU A 208 6.36 19.29 -24.35
C GLU A 208 5.59 18.35 -23.40
N VAL A 209 4.46 17.83 -23.86
CA VAL A 209 3.58 17.02 -23.03
C VAL A 209 4.28 15.69 -22.82
N VAL A 210 4.97 15.55 -21.69
CA VAL A 210 5.50 14.26 -21.26
C VAL A 210 4.31 13.38 -20.89
N LEU A 211 3.91 12.55 -21.84
CA LEU A 211 2.87 11.56 -21.67
C LEU A 211 3.41 10.42 -20.81
N ASN A 212 2.75 10.15 -19.67
CA ASN A 212 3.06 9.03 -18.79
C ASN A 212 1.83 8.10 -18.74
N PRO A 213 1.70 7.16 -19.69
CA PRO A 213 0.51 6.35 -19.78
C PRO A 213 0.39 5.40 -18.58
N ASP A 214 -0.81 5.29 -18.00
CA ASP A 214 -1.11 4.34 -16.91
C ASP A 214 -2.52 3.75 -17.09
N ILE A 215 -2.72 2.55 -16.56
CA ILE A 215 -4.02 1.87 -16.49
C ILE A 215 -4.45 1.87 -15.01
N ASP A 216 -5.58 2.48 -14.70
CA ASP A 216 -6.20 2.39 -13.39
C ASP A 216 -7.04 1.10 -13.30
N ILE A 217 -6.40 0.04 -12.81
CA ILE A 217 -7.02 -1.23 -12.45
C ILE A 217 -6.31 -1.77 -11.18
N PRO A 218 -7.05 -2.27 -10.18
CA PRO A 218 -6.41 -2.87 -9.02
C PRO A 218 -5.66 -4.15 -9.41
N ALA A 219 -4.55 -4.42 -8.72
CA ALA A 219 -3.76 -5.64 -8.94
C ALA A 219 -4.56 -6.93 -8.65
N ARG A 220 -5.63 -6.85 -7.84
CA ARG A 220 -6.52 -7.96 -7.51
C ARG A 220 -7.98 -7.51 -7.51
N ILE A 221 -8.84 -8.30 -8.15
CA ILE A 221 -10.28 -8.15 -8.13
C ILE A 221 -10.85 -9.42 -7.51
N THR A 222 -11.47 -9.32 -6.33
CA THR A 222 -12.18 -10.44 -5.70
C THR A 222 -13.59 -10.54 -6.28
N VAL A 223 -14.02 -11.75 -6.63
CA VAL A 223 -15.38 -12.06 -7.07
C VAL A 223 -15.90 -13.24 -6.27
N TYR A 224 -17.15 -13.16 -5.81
CA TYR A 224 -17.81 -14.28 -5.12
C TYR A 224 -18.67 -15.07 -6.12
N PRO A 225 -18.70 -16.42 -6.06
CA PRO A 225 -19.55 -17.22 -6.93
C PRO A 225 -21.03 -16.80 -6.88
N GLY A 226 -21.66 -16.69 -8.05
CA GLY A 226 -23.04 -16.23 -8.23
C GLY A 226 -23.19 -14.71 -8.36
N GLU A 227 -22.13 -13.93 -8.10
CA GLU A 227 -22.16 -12.48 -8.28
C GLU A 227 -21.82 -12.05 -9.71
N ARG A 228 -22.25 -10.83 -10.04
CA ARG A 228 -21.88 -10.14 -11.26
C ARG A 228 -20.71 -9.20 -11.00
N LEU A 229 -19.57 -9.48 -11.61
CA LEU A 229 -18.47 -8.52 -11.70
C LEU A 229 -18.82 -7.46 -12.76
N GLN A 230 -18.73 -6.20 -12.36
CA GLN A 230 -18.78 -5.05 -13.26
C GLN A 230 -17.74 -4.04 -12.80
N LYS A 231 -16.58 -4.01 -13.47
CA LYS A 231 -15.45 -3.17 -13.09
C LYS A 231 -15.07 -2.22 -14.20
N LYS A 232 -15.31 -0.94 -13.98
CA LYS A 232 -14.84 0.13 -14.86
C LYS A 232 -13.31 0.22 -14.84
N ILE A 233 -12.75 0.38 -16.03
CA ILE A 233 -11.33 0.58 -16.26
C ILE A 233 -11.13 1.99 -16.80
N SER A 234 -10.14 2.68 -16.26
CA SER A 234 -9.65 3.96 -16.77
C SER A 234 -8.18 3.84 -17.15
N TRP A 235 -7.76 4.73 -18.04
CA TRP A 235 -6.36 4.92 -18.38
C TRP A 235 -6.14 6.41 -18.68
N SER A 236 -4.91 6.85 -18.49
CA SER A 236 -4.50 8.24 -18.67
C SER A 236 -3.16 8.32 -19.39
N GLY A 237 -2.72 9.53 -19.74
CA GLY A 237 -1.38 9.76 -20.28
C GLY A 237 -1.20 9.32 -21.74
N PHE A 238 -2.28 9.18 -22.51
CA PHE A 238 -2.22 9.02 -23.97
C PHE A 238 -2.51 10.36 -24.68
N PRO A 239 -2.05 10.55 -25.93
CA PRO A 239 -2.42 11.73 -26.72
C PRO A 239 -3.95 11.84 -26.88
N PRO A 240 -4.56 13.03 -26.77
CA PRO A 240 -6.02 13.21 -26.92
C PRO A 240 -6.60 12.68 -28.24
N GLU A 241 -5.81 12.72 -29.31
CA GLU A 241 -6.14 12.28 -30.65
C GLU A 241 -5.85 10.79 -30.91
N ALA A 242 -5.23 10.09 -29.95
CA ALA A 242 -4.86 8.70 -30.12
C ALA A 242 -6.09 7.80 -30.21
N LYS A 243 -6.16 7.01 -31.28
CA LYS A 243 -7.14 5.92 -31.40
C LYS A 243 -6.61 4.72 -30.61
N LEU A 244 -7.20 4.43 -29.46
CA LEU A 244 -6.71 3.36 -28.60
C LEU A 244 -7.39 2.03 -28.90
N SER A 245 -6.63 0.94 -28.80
CA SER A 245 -7.13 -0.44 -28.79
C SER A 245 -6.80 -1.09 -27.44
N VAL A 246 -7.69 -1.96 -26.97
CA VAL A 246 -7.54 -2.67 -25.70
C VAL A 246 -7.51 -4.17 -25.97
N SER A 247 -6.58 -4.89 -25.34
CA SER A 247 -6.58 -6.35 -25.38
C SER A 247 -6.46 -6.93 -23.97
N LEU A 248 -7.26 -7.96 -23.72
CA LEU A 248 -7.24 -8.74 -22.49
C LEU A 248 -6.63 -10.11 -22.78
N THR A 249 -5.53 -10.44 -22.10
CA THR A 249 -4.78 -11.69 -22.27
C THR A 249 -4.60 -12.40 -20.93
N GLY A 250 -4.18 -13.67 -20.95
CA GLY A 250 -3.98 -14.50 -19.75
C GLY A 250 -5.04 -15.60 -19.60
N GLU A 251 -5.22 -16.10 -18.38
CA GLU A 251 -6.13 -17.20 -18.05
C GLU A 251 -7.58 -16.71 -17.87
N LYS A 252 -8.18 -16.30 -18.99
CA LYS A 252 -9.53 -15.75 -19.02
C LYS A 252 -10.59 -16.76 -18.52
N PRO A 253 -11.37 -16.46 -17.46
CA PRO A 253 -12.52 -17.27 -17.08
C PRO A 253 -13.58 -17.30 -18.20
N ALA A 254 -14.34 -18.39 -18.25
CA ALA A 254 -15.47 -18.50 -19.16
C ALA A 254 -16.52 -17.40 -18.86
N GLY A 255 -16.95 -16.68 -19.91
CA GLY A 255 -17.93 -15.61 -19.79
C GLY A 255 -17.41 -14.26 -19.27
N LEU A 256 -16.11 -14.15 -18.92
CA LEU A 256 -15.52 -12.82 -18.69
C LEU A 256 -15.47 -12.09 -20.03
N GLU A 257 -15.83 -10.81 -20.07
CA GLU A 257 -15.75 -9.99 -21.27
C GLU A 257 -15.29 -8.57 -20.90
N TYR A 258 -14.72 -7.88 -21.88
CA TYR A 258 -14.43 -6.45 -21.77
C TYR A 258 -15.37 -5.73 -22.72
N ASP A 259 -16.28 -4.94 -22.17
CA ASP A 259 -17.17 -4.07 -22.93
C ASP A 259 -16.40 -2.80 -23.29
N GLU A 260 -16.01 -2.68 -24.57
CA GLU A 260 -15.26 -1.52 -25.05
C GLU A 260 -16.07 -0.21 -24.98
N SER A 261 -17.39 -0.28 -25.13
CA SER A 261 -18.28 0.88 -25.15
C SER A 261 -18.46 1.47 -23.75
N ALA A 262 -18.63 0.60 -22.75
CA ALA A 262 -18.74 0.97 -21.34
C ALA A 262 -17.37 1.16 -20.66
N ARG A 263 -16.30 0.60 -21.24
CA ARG A 263 -14.96 0.44 -20.64
C ARG A 263 -15.00 -0.33 -19.33
N GLU A 264 -15.68 -1.48 -19.35
CA GLU A 264 -15.93 -2.28 -18.17
C GLU A 264 -15.53 -3.74 -18.40
N LEU A 265 -14.87 -4.35 -17.41
CA LEU A 265 -14.82 -5.80 -17.30
C LEU A 265 -16.15 -6.28 -16.72
N ILE A 266 -16.82 -7.14 -17.47
CA ILE A 266 -18.10 -7.73 -17.10
C ILE A 266 -17.96 -9.24 -17.01
N TRP A 267 -18.49 -9.83 -15.95
CA TRP A 267 -18.54 -11.27 -15.80
C TRP A 267 -19.72 -11.67 -14.92
N GLN A 268 -20.58 -12.54 -15.45
CA GLN A 268 -21.64 -13.17 -14.66
C GLN A 268 -21.12 -14.51 -14.15
N THR A 269 -20.88 -14.61 -12.85
CA THR A 269 -20.48 -15.89 -12.24
C THR A 269 -21.70 -16.72 -11.85
N GLU A 270 -21.51 -18.03 -11.78
CA GLU A 270 -22.49 -19.00 -11.27
C GLU A 270 -22.10 -19.45 -9.85
N ALA A 271 -23.03 -20.04 -9.11
CA ALA A 271 -22.78 -20.55 -7.75
C ALA A 271 -21.65 -21.61 -7.70
N GLU A 272 -21.49 -22.38 -8.78
CA GLU A 272 -20.49 -23.45 -8.91
C GLU A 272 -19.20 -22.97 -9.60
N THR A 273 -19.00 -21.64 -9.74
CA THR A 273 -17.77 -21.11 -10.34
C THR A 273 -16.55 -21.58 -9.54
N PRO A 274 -15.55 -22.21 -10.17
CA PRO A 274 -14.40 -22.75 -9.46
C PRO A 274 -13.66 -21.68 -8.64
N LEU A 275 -13.36 -22.00 -7.38
CA LEU A 275 -12.59 -21.13 -6.48
C LEU A 275 -11.12 -21.15 -6.88
N LYS A 276 -10.73 -20.25 -7.79
CA LYS A 276 -9.36 -20.16 -8.28
C LYS A 276 -9.00 -18.73 -8.70
N GLU A 277 -7.71 -18.50 -8.76
CA GLU A 277 -7.14 -17.28 -9.32
C GLU A 277 -7.06 -17.37 -10.85
N HIS A 278 -7.32 -16.23 -11.49
CA HIS A 278 -7.25 -16.02 -12.93
C HIS A 278 -6.27 -14.87 -13.21
N PRO A 279 -4.98 -15.16 -13.47
CA PRO A 279 -4.00 -14.14 -13.84
C PRO A 279 -4.29 -13.60 -15.24
N LEU A 280 -4.39 -12.28 -15.34
CA LEU A 280 -4.75 -11.55 -16.57
C LEU A 280 -3.80 -10.37 -16.78
N ALA A 281 -3.76 -9.91 -18.03
CA ALA A 281 -3.09 -8.67 -18.38
C ALA A 281 -3.95 -7.85 -19.34
N LEU A 282 -4.12 -6.58 -19.00
CA LEU A 282 -4.74 -5.59 -19.87
C LEU A 282 -3.64 -4.82 -20.59
N THR A 283 -3.72 -4.77 -21.92
CA THR A 283 -2.82 -3.95 -22.74
C THR A 283 -3.63 -2.88 -23.44
N VAL A 284 -3.22 -1.62 -23.30
CA VAL A 284 -3.79 -0.48 -24.02
C VAL A 284 -2.73 0.03 -24.99
N SER A 285 -3.06 0.06 -26.27
CA SER A 285 -2.14 0.42 -27.35
C SER A 285 -2.70 1.59 -28.16
N SER A 286 -1.85 2.52 -28.55
CA SER A 286 -2.22 3.63 -29.45
C SER A 286 -2.01 3.23 -30.90
N ASN A 287 -3.08 3.26 -31.71
CA ASN A 287 -3.01 2.92 -33.12
C ASN A 287 -2.29 4.05 -33.87
N GLY A 288 -1.11 3.74 -34.44
CA GLY A 288 -0.29 4.71 -35.17
C GLY A 288 0.93 5.23 -34.40
N SER A 289 1.12 4.83 -33.14
CA SER A 289 2.38 4.98 -32.40
C SER A 289 2.82 3.62 -31.80
N GLU A 290 4.10 3.45 -31.48
CA GLU A 290 4.58 2.25 -30.78
C GLU A 290 4.30 2.28 -29.26
N THR A 291 3.45 3.20 -28.79
CA THR A 291 3.15 3.37 -27.36
C THR A 291 2.09 2.38 -26.92
N SER A 292 2.51 1.40 -26.11
CA SER A 292 1.61 0.48 -25.40
C SER A 292 1.99 0.37 -23.93
N ILE A 293 1.00 0.27 -23.06
CA ILE A 293 1.18 -0.09 -21.65
C ILE A 293 0.46 -1.37 -21.35
N ARG A 294 1.05 -2.16 -20.47
CA ARG A 294 0.52 -3.45 -20.02
C ARG A 294 0.48 -3.47 -18.51
N LYS A 295 -0.68 -3.83 -17.95
CA LYS A 295 -0.86 -3.98 -16.51
C LYS A 295 -1.41 -5.37 -16.20
N GLU A 296 -0.69 -6.06 -15.33
CA GLU A 296 -1.07 -7.39 -14.84
C GLU A 296 -1.96 -7.25 -13.60
N PHE A 297 -2.96 -8.12 -13.52
CA PHE A 297 -3.88 -8.20 -12.40
C PHE A 297 -4.45 -9.62 -12.29
N VAL A 298 -5.05 -9.93 -11.14
CA VAL A 298 -5.66 -11.24 -10.89
C VAL A 298 -7.14 -11.06 -10.59
N ILE A 299 -7.98 -11.87 -11.22
CA ILE A 299 -9.36 -12.08 -10.74
C ILE A 299 -9.34 -13.30 -9.82
N ASP A 300 -9.72 -13.09 -8.57
CA ASP A 300 -9.67 -14.09 -7.50
C ASP A 300 -11.10 -14.50 -7.13
N VAL A 301 -11.49 -15.71 -7.55
CA VAL A 301 -12.77 -16.30 -7.17
C VAL A 301 -12.58 -17.05 -5.85
N ARG A 302 -13.22 -16.55 -4.81
CA ARG A 302 -13.17 -17.15 -3.47
C ARG A 302 -14.51 -17.01 -2.77
N LEU A 303 -14.66 -17.63 -1.61
CA LEU A 303 -15.83 -17.40 -0.76
C LEU A 303 -15.62 -16.15 0.11
N PRO A 304 -16.71 -15.47 0.54
CA PRO A 304 -16.61 -14.43 1.55
C PRO A 304 -16.06 -15.01 2.85
N ASN A 305 -15.15 -14.27 3.51
CA ASN A 305 -14.58 -14.71 4.78
C ASN A 305 -15.68 -14.87 5.84
N ALA A 306 -15.82 -16.08 6.37
CA ALA A 306 -16.74 -16.42 7.44
C ALA A 306 -16.07 -16.19 8.81
N SER A 307 -16.87 -16.22 9.88
CA SER A 307 -16.32 -16.13 11.23
C SER A 307 -15.97 -17.52 11.75
N PRO A 308 -14.94 -17.66 12.61
CA PRO A 308 -14.70 -18.92 13.31
C PRO A 308 -15.93 -19.39 14.08
N ASN A 309 -16.04 -20.69 14.29
CA ASN A 309 -16.99 -21.31 15.21
C ASN A 309 -16.22 -21.77 16.45
N VAL A 310 -16.66 -21.34 17.64
CA VAL A 310 -16.10 -21.77 18.92
C VAL A 310 -17.18 -22.46 19.75
N GLN A 311 -16.90 -23.69 20.19
CA GLN A 311 -17.83 -24.44 21.04
C GLN A 311 -17.87 -23.83 22.44
N GLN A 312 -19.07 -23.66 22.98
CA GLN A 312 -19.30 -23.15 24.33
C GLN A 312 -18.73 -24.10 25.40
N PRO A 313 -17.70 -23.70 26.17
CA PRO A 313 -17.17 -24.53 27.24
C PRO A 313 -18.15 -24.63 28.42
N PRO A 314 -18.24 -25.78 29.12
CA PRO A 314 -19.00 -25.88 30.35
C PRO A 314 -18.24 -25.23 31.51
N SER A 315 -18.96 -24.91 32.59
CA SER A 315 -18.33 -24.38 33.81
C SER A 315 -17.33 -25.39 34.39
N GLN A 316 -16.22 -24.89 34.92
CA GLN A 316 -15.11 -25.71 35.42
C GLN A 316 -14.96 -25.54 36.92
N ASN A 317 -14.70 -26.63 37.62
CA ASN A 317 -14.18 -26.59 38.99
C ASN A 317 -12.69 -26.89 38.93
N VAL A 318 -11.87 -26.00 39.49
CA VAL A 318 -10.42 -26.17 39.57
C VAL A 318 -10.00 -26.18 41.02
N PHE A 319 -8.96 -26.93 41.36
CA PHE A 319 -8.53 -27.14 42.74
C PHE A 319 -7.18 -26.50 42.97
N ALA A 320 -7.04 -25.77 44.08
CA ALA A 320 -5.78 -25.10 44.43
C ALA A 320 -4.60 -26.09 44.54
N GLY A 321 -3.41 -25.62 44.19
CA GLY A 321 -2.17 -26.42 44.16
C GLY A 321 -2.09 -27.45 43.04
N GLY A 322 -3.18 -27.66 42.27
CA GLY A 322 -3.25 -28.61 41.18
C GLY A 322 -3.15 -28.01 39.80
N MET A 323 -2.34 -28.61 38.91
CA MET A 323 -2.35 -28.24 37.49
C MET A 323 -3.70 -28.64 36.86
N TRP A 324 -4.41 -27.64 36.36
CA TRP A 324 -5.59 -27.76 35.51
C TRP A 324 -5.21 -27.47 34.06
N GLN A 325 -5.79 -28.23 33.12
CA GLN A 325 -5.64 -28.02 31.69
C GLN A 325 -7.00 -28.13 31.01
N TYR A 326 -7.24 -27.29 30.01
CA TYR A 326 -8.45 -27.33 29.21
C TYR A 326 -8.16 -26.98 27.75
N GLN A 327 -8.78 -27.72 26.83
CA GLN A 327 -8.61 -27.54 25.38
C GLN A 327 -9.86 -26.86 24.81
N LEU A 328 -9.71 -25.63 24.32
CA LEU A 328 -10.78 -24.97 23.56
C LEU A 328 -11.01 -25.71 22.24
N GLN A 329 -12.27 -25.79 21.82
CA GLN A 329 -12.66 -26.37 20.53
C GLN A 329 -13.18 -25.26 19.63
N ALA A 330 -12.44 -24.96 18.56
CA ALA A 330 -12.86 -24.03 17.53
C ALA A 330 -12.45 -24.52 16.14
N SER A 331 -13.20 -24.08 15.13
CA SER A 331 -12.99 -24.43 13.73
C SER A 331 -13.40 -23.27 12.85
N ASP A 332 -12.78 -23.15 11.68
CA ASP A 332 -13.14 -22.15 10.68
C ASP A 332 -13.74 -22.86 9.44
N PRO A 333 -14.89 -22.40 8.91
CA PRO A 333 -15.53 -23.05 7.77
C PRO A 333 -14.93 -22.64 6.42
N ASP A 334 -14.05 -21.62 6.36
CA ASP A 334 -13.50 -21.12 5.10
C ASP A 334 -12.56 -22.11 4.40
N GLN A 335 -12.49 -21.98 3.08
CA GLN A 335 -11.56 -22.71 2.22
C GLN A 335 -10.71 -21.73 1.40
N PRO A 336 -9.36 -21.83 1.41
CA PRO A 336 -8.56 -22.80 2.16
C PRO A 336 -8.71 -22.63 3.67
N LYS A 337 -8.43 -23.70 4.43
CA LYS A 337 -8.60 -23.70 5.89
C LYS A 337 -7.74 -22.61 6.52
N GLN A 338 -8.38 -21.75 7.29
CA GLN A 338 -7.73 -20.63 7.97
C GLN A 338 -7.07 -21.07 9.28
N SER A 339 -6.04 -20.34 9.69
CA SER A 339 -5.39 -20.51 11.00
C SER A 339 -6.10 -19.66 12.04
N LEU A 340 -6.35 -20.24 13.21
CA LEU A 340 -7.04 -19.56 14.31
C LEU A 340 -6.05 -19.07 15.36
N THR A 341 -6.28 -17.86 15.86
CA THR A 341 -5.55 -17.27 16.99
C THR A 341 -6.50 -17.07 18.17
N TYR A 342 -6.07 -17.52 19.35
CA TYR A 342 -6.84 -17.45 20.58
C TYR A 342 -6.27 -16.37 21.50
N ARG A 343 -7.14 -15.59 22.13
CA ARG A 343 -6.75 -14.63 23.18
C ARG A 343 -7.77 -14.60 24.30
N ILE A 344 -7.27 -14.30 25.50
CA ILE A 344 -8.11 -13.95 26.65
C ILE A 344 -8.45 -12.47 26.51
N GLU A 345 -9.72 -12.14 26.66
CA GLU A 345 -10.16 -10.75 26.76
C GLU A 345 -10.27 -10.33 28.22
N GLY A 346 -9.60 -9.22 28.56
CA GLY A 346 -9.45 -8.75 29.94
C GLY A 346 -8.22 -9.32 30.64
N SER A 347 -8.19 -9.22 31.96
CA SER A 347 -7.08 -9.69 32.78
C SER A 347 -7.34 -11.12 33.28
N PRO A 348 -6.55 -12.13 32.85
CA PRO A 348 -6.66 -13.47 33.41
C PRO A 348 -6.19 -13.50 34.88
N PRO A 349 -6.64 -14.48 35.68
CA PRO A 349 -6.09 -14.72 37.01
C PRO A 349 -4.59 -15.02 36.94
N SER A 350 -3.86 -14.68 38.01
CA SER A 350 -2.42 -14.93 38.10
C SER A 350 -2.11 -16.41 37.87
N GLY A 351 -1.16 -16.68 36.98
CA GLY A 351 -0.69 -18.02 36.62
C GLY A 351 -1.50 -18.73 35.52
N LEU A 352 -2.66 -18.22 35.09
CA LEU A 352 -3.40 -18.79 33.96
C LEU A 352 -2.70 -18.43 32.65
N GLN A 353 -2.42 -19.45 31.83
CA GLN A 353 -1.79 -19.31 30.52
C GLN A 353 -2.73 -19.83 29.44
N LEU A 354 -2.76 -19.15 28.29
CA LEU A 354 -3.41 -19.59 27.06
C LEU A 354 -2.36 -19.70 25.97
N ASP A 355 -2.24 -20.87 25.36
CA ASP A 355 -1.52 -21.02 24.10
C ASP A 355 -2.37 -20.43 22.97
N SER A 356 -1.87 -19.34 22.36
CA SER A 356 -2.61 -18.59 21.35
C SER A 356 -2.79 -19.31 20.02
N ARG A 357 -2.10 -20.43 19.77
CA ARG A 357 -2.21 -21.21 18.53
C ARG A 357 -3.05 -22.46 18.72
N SER A 358 -2.84 -23.16 19.84
CA SER A 358 -3.57 -24.41 20.11
C SER A 358 -4.88 -24.19 20.85
N GLY A 359 -5.08 -23.05 21.52
CA GLY A 359 -6.25 -22.81 22.37
C GLY A 359 -6.20 -23.59 23.68
N ARG A 360 -5.02 -24.06 24.10
CA ARG A 360 -4.84 -24.78 25.37
C ARG A 360 -4.68 -23.82 26.53
N LEU A 361 -5.55 -23.96 27.52
CA LEU A 361 -5.47 -23.28 28.80
C LEU A 361 -4.71 -24.16 29.80
N GLN A 362 -3.82 -23.56 30.58
CA GLN A 362 -3.08 -24.21 31.67
C GLN A 362 -3.02 -23.29 32.89
N TRP A 363 -3.27 -23.86 34.06
CA TRP A 363 -3.24 -23.09 35.31
C TRP A 363 -2.96 -23.98 36.51
N THR A 364 -2.21 -23.47 37.49
CA THR A 364 -2.15 -24.03 38.84
C THR A 364 -2.64 -22.95 39.80
N PRO A 365 -3.91 -22.98 40.23
CA PRO A 365 -4.44 -21.97 41.15
C PRO A 365 -3.68 -21.99 42.48
N ALA A 366 -3.39 -20.82 43.03
CA ALA A 366 -2.79 -20.67 44.35
C ALA A 366 -3.86 -20.76 45.46
N GLU A 367 -3.42 -21.02 46.70
CA GLU A 367 -4.33 -21.15 47.86
C GLU A 367 -5.11 -19.87 48.16
N ASP A 368 -4.51 -18.70 47.90
CA ASP A 368 -5.17 -17.39 48.06
C ASP A 368 -6.23 -17.10 46.97
N GLN A 369 -6.31 -17.95 45.94
CA GLN A 369 -7.32 -17.87 44.88
C GLN A 369 -8.56 -18.74 45.16
N VAL A 370 -8.57 -19.52 46.25
CA VAL A 370 -9.72 -20.35 46.64
C VAL A 370 -10.96 -19.48 46.90
N GLY A 371 -12.10 -19.91 46.38
CA GLY A 371 -13.38 -19.20 46.49
C GLY A 371 -13.61 -18.15 45.40
N LEU A 372 -12.64 -17.90 44.51
CA LEU A 372 -12.85 -17.05 43.35
C LEU A 372 -13.77 -17.72 42.33
N GLU A 373 -14.75 -16.94 41.85
CA GLU A 373 -15.57 -17.25 40.67
C GLU A 373 -15.10 -16.36 39.51
N ILE A 374 -14.48 -16.98 38.51
CA ILE A 374 -13.81 -16.27 37.42
C ILE A 374 -14.58 -16.51 36.14
N ARG A 375 -15.06 -15.44 35.51
CA ARG A 375 -15.60 -15.50 34.14
C ARG A 375 -14.48 -15.28 33.13
N LEU A 376 -14.09 -16.33 32.40
CA LEU A 376 -13.07 -16.23 31.37
C LEU A 376 -13.71 -15.91 30.03
N ASN A 377 -13.32 -14.80 29.40
CA ASN A 377 -13.77 -14.41 28.07
C ASN A 377 -12.68 -14.74 27.04
N ILE A 378 -13.04 -15.52 26.03
CA ILE A 378 -12.13 -15.98 24.98
C ILE A 378 -12.59 -15.39 23.64
N VAL A 379 -11.62 -14.90 22.87
CA VAL A 379 -11.81 -14.48 21.49
C VAL A 379 -10.95 -15.36 20.60
N VAL A 380 -11.55 -15.85 19.53
CA VAL A 380 -10.92 -16.64 18.48
C VAL A 380 -11.00 -15.85 17.18
N SER A 381 -9.88 -15.55 16.55
CA SER A 381 -9.83 -14.81 15.29
C SER A 381 -9.21 -15.64 14.17
N ASP A 382 -9.69 -15.47 12.94
CA ASP A 382 -9.01 -15.99 11.75
C ASP A 382 -7.76 -15.17 11.41
N ASN A 383 -7.04 -15.58 10.37
CA ASN A 383 -5.84 -14.92 9.84
C ASN A 383 -6.09 -14.15 8.53
N VAL A 384 -7.35 -13.87 8.19
CA VAL A 384 -7.73 -13.17 6.95
C VAL A 384 -7.84 -11.67 7.23
N SER A 385 -7.71 -10.83 6.20
CA SER A 385 -7.87 -9.37 6.32
C SER A 385 -9.05 -8.88 5.48
N PRO A 386 -10.04 -8.19 6.08
CA PRO A 386 -10.21 -7.97 7.53
C PRO A 386 -10.55 -9.27 8.26
N SER A 387 -10.02 -9.45 9.47
CA SER A 387 -10.26 -10.68 10.24
C SER A 387 -11.67 -10.72 10.80
N LYS A 388 -12.20 -11.92 10.96
CA LYS A 388 -13.42 -12.18 11.71
C LYS A 388 -13.09 -12.80 13.06
N GLU A 389 -13.95 -12.53 14.04
CA GLU A 389 -13.81 -13.01 15.42
C GLU A 389 -15.04 -13.80 15.85
N ALA A 390 -14.82 -14.79 16.70
CA ALA A 390 -15.83 -15.48 17.47
C ALA A 390 -15.51 -15.38 18.96
N ARG A 391 -16.53 -15.37 19.81
CA ARG A 391 -16.39 -15.13 21.25
C ARG A 391 -17.11 -16.20 22.03
N THR A 392 -16.49 -16.65 23.13
CA THR A 392 -17.12 -17.52 24.10
C THR A 392 -16.71 -17.11 25.51
N SER A 393 -17.50 -17.48 26.51
CA SER A 393 -17.15 -17.24 27.92
C SER A 393 -17.64 -18.36 28.79
N PHE A 394 -16.89 -18.72 29.84
CA PHE A 394 -17.30 -19.73 30.81
C PHE A 394 -16.78 -19.41 32.20
N ASN A 395 -17.43 -19.99 33.21
CA ASN A 395 -17.07 -19.77 34.61
C ASN A 395 -16.09 -20.83 35.09
N ILE A 396 -15.12 -20.39 35.88
CA ILE A 396 -14.16 -21.22 36.59
C ILE A 396 -14.33 -20.94 38.08
N ASN A 397 -14.67 -21.97 38.84
CA ASN A 397 -14.79 -21.89 40.29
C ASN A 397 -13.56 -22.51 40.93
N VAL A 398 -12.81 -21.73 41.70
CA VAL A 398 -11.63 -22.22 42.41
C VAL A 398 -12.06 -22.81 43.74
N LYS A 399 -11.79 -24.10 43.94
CA LYS A 399 -12.13 -24.86 45.13
C LYS A 399 -10.85 -25.23 45.92
N PRO A 400 -10.94 -25.40 47.24
CA PRO A 400 -9.82 -25.92 48.02
C PRO A 400 -9.51 -27.37 47.60
N ASP A 401 -8.25 -27.78 47.70
CA ASP A 401 -7.88 -29.20 47.58
C ASP A 401 -8.05 -29.89 48.95
N LEU A 402 -9.12 -30.67 49.08
CA LEU A 402 -9.50 -31.41 50.28
C LEU A 402 -8.84 -32.81 50.36
N GLU A 403 -8.14 -33.26 49.33
CA GLU A 403 -7.49 -34.58 49.36
C GLU A 403 -6.44 -34.68 50.49
N PRO A 404 -5.58 -33.68 50.73
CA PRO A 404 -4.59 -33.73 51.81
C PRO A 404 -5.19 -33.62 53.23
N THR A 405 -6.45 -33.24 53.36
CA THR A 405 -7.12 -33.03 54.65
C THR A 405 -8.23 -34.03 54.94
N THR A 406 -8.65 -34.83 53.95
CA THR A 406 -9.64 -35.88 54.12
C THR A 406 -9.02 -37.12 54.75
N GLN A 407 -9.51 -37.54 55.92
CA GLN A 407 -9.01 -38.67 56.70
C GLN A 407 -10.08 -39.76 56.81
N LEU A 408 -9.70 -41.03 56.61
CA LEU A 408 -10.54 -42.17 57.00
C LEU A 408 -10.45 -42.31 58.53
N VAL A 409 -11.53 -42.06 59.25
CA VAL A 409 -11.54 -42.06 60.74
C VAL A 409 -12.02 -43.37 61.34
N GLY A 410 -12.74 -44.19 60.58
CA GLY A 410 -13.15 -45.52 61.02
C GLY A 410 -13.94 -46.29 59.98
N CYS A 411 -13.98 -47.60 60.12
CA CYS A 411 -14.86 -48.49 59.38
C CYS A 411 -15.72 -49.24 60.40
N LEU A 412 -17.03 -49.15 60.29
CA LEU A 412 -17.96 -49.81 61.21
C LEU A 412 -18.96 -50.64 60.45
N GLN A 413 -19.34 -51.77 61.03
CA GLN A 413 -20.46 -52.58 60.55
C GLN A 413 -21.68 -52.28 61.41
N VAL A 414 -22.76 -51.79 60.78
CA VAL A 414 -24.04 -51.51 61.43
C VAL A 414 -25.10 -52.36 60.73
N ASP A 415 -25.82 -53.19 61.48
CA ASP A 415 -26.86 -54.10 60.96
C ASP A 415 -26.40 -55.01 59.80
N GLY A 416 -25.13 -55.39 59.80
CA GLY A 416 -24.52 -56.23 58.77
C GLY A 416 -23.92 -55.46 57.58
N GLU A 417 -24.16 -54.15 57.47
CA GLU A 417 -23.62 -53.31 56.41
C GLU A 417 -22.37 -52.56 56.85
N TRP A 418 -21.31 -52.65 56.03
CA TRP A 418 -20.08 -51.91 56.26
C TRP A 418 -20.20 -50.46 55.81
N THR A 419 -19.74 -49.55 56.68
CA THR A 419 -19.71 -48.12 56.43
C THR A 419 -18.33 -47.54 56.75
N ALA A 420 -17.75 -46.81 55.80
CA ALA A 420 -16.51 -46.08 55.95
C ALA A 420 -16.79 -44.62 56.34
N TRP A 421 -16.19 -44.16 57.43
CA TRP A 421 -16.35 -42.81 57.96
C TRP A 421 -15.15 -41.95 57.62
N PHE A 422 -15.40 -40.80 57.01
CA PHE A 422 -14.41 -39.81 56.68
C PHE A 422 -14.60 -38.54 57.51
N ARG A 423 -13.49 -37.85 57.76
CA ARG A 423 -13.47 -36.50 58.34
C ARG A 423 -12.59 -35.62 57.49
N GLU A 424 -13.12 -34.47 57.08
CA GLU A 424 -12.33 -33.42 56.48
C GLU A 424 -11.73 -32.57 57.63
N LYS A 425 -10.39 -32.54 57.73
CA LYS A 425 -9.70 -31.97 58.89
C LYS A 425 -9.78 -30.46 58.99
N SER A 426 -9.96 -29.72 57.89
CA SER A 426 -9.98 -28.25 57.93
C SER A 426 -11.32 -27.69 58.43
N SER A 427 -12.44 -28.29 58.05
CA SER A 427 -13.82 -27.95 58.42
C SER A 427 -14.34 -28.74 59.62
N GLN A 428 -13.74 -29.91 59.92
CA GLN A 428 -14.26 -30.93 60.85
C GLN A 428 -15.54 -31.63 60.38
N ASP A 429 -15.95 -31.42 59.12
CA ASP A 429 -17.09 -32.11 58.54
C ASP A 429 -16.85 -33.62 58.46
N ARG A 430 -17.91 -34.39 58.68
CA ARG A 430 -17.89 -35.85 58.62
C ARG A 430 -18.90 -36.34 57.61
N PHE A 431 -18.50 -37.32 56.84
CA PHE A 431 -19.37 -38.01 55.89
C PHE A 431 -19.09 -39.51 55.93
N GLN A 432 -20.03 -40.28 55.45
CA GLN A 432 -19.96 -41.74 55.44
C GLN A 432 -20.24 -42.26 54.04
N LEU A 433 -19.58 -43.34 53.68
CA LEU A 433 -19.77 -44.02 52.40
C LEU A 433 -19.88 -45.53 52.63
N GLN A 434 -20.73 -46.18 51.87
CA GLN A 434 -20.94 -47.62 51.90
C GLN A 434 -20.16 -48.32 50.78
N LEU A 435 -20.20 -49.65 50.81
CA LEU A 435 -19.65 -50.48 49.74
C LEU A 435 -20.34 -50.13 48.41
N GLY A 436 -19.54 -49.81 47.39
CA GLY A 436 -20.01 -49.46 46.06
C GLY A 436 -20.19 -47.96 45.81
N ASP A 437 -20.17 -47.12 46.85
CA ASP A 437 -20.26 -45.67 46.70
C ASP A 437 -19.00 -45.07 46.04
N ARG A 438 -19.15 -43.88 45.46
CA ARG A 438 -18.04 -43.09 44.92
C ARG A 438 -17.55 -42.10 45.96
N LEU A 439 -16.24 -42.10 46.18
CA LEU A 439 -15.51 -41.07 46.90
C LEU A 439 -15.01 -40.04 45.90
N ASP A 440 -15.71 -38.90 45.82
CA ASP A 440 -15.35 -37.77 44.96
C ASP A 440 -14.82 -36.62 45.84
N VAL A 441 -13.49 -36.55 46.00
CA VAL A 441 -12.81 -35.55 46.84
C VAL A 441 -11.78 -34.80 45.99
N SER A 442 -12.09 -33.55 45.69
CA SER A 442 -11.24 -32.68 44.87
C SER A 442 -10.93 -33.28 43.51
N ARG A 443 -9.67 -33.65 43.26
CA ARG A 443 -9.22 -34.32 42.02
C ARG A 443 -9.28 -35.84 42.11
N PHE A 444 -9.44 -36.39 43.32
CA PHE A 444 -9.49 -37.82 43.53
C PHE A 444 -10.92 -38.34 43.39
N GLN A 445 -11.10 -39.31 42.51
CA GLN A 445 -12.34 -40.05 42.32
C GLN A 445 -12.04 -41.54 42.37
N ALA A 446 -12.76 -42.29 43.20
CA ALA A 446 -12.66 -43.74 43.26
C ALA A 446 -13.95 -44.36 43.79
N LYS A 447 -14.23 -45.60 43.41
CA LYS A 447 -15.30 -46.41 43.97
C LYS A 447 -14.78 -47.20 45.17
N ILE A 448 -15.58 -47.34 46.22
CA ILE A 448 -15.25 -48.24 47.33
C ILE A 448 -15.58 -49.67 46.91
N SER A 449 -14.57 -50.51 46.73
CA SER A 449 -14.72 -51.91 46.31
C SER A 449 -14.66 -52.91 47.46
N GLU A 450 -14.10 -52.52 48.60
CA GLU A 450 -14.07 -53.34 49.81
C GLU A 450 -13.97 -52.45 51.07
N ILE A 451 -14.61 -52.86 52.16
CA ILE A 451 -14.50 -52.23 53.48
C ILE A 451 -14.21 -53.33 54.50
N ASN A 452 -13.17 -53.13 55.29
CA ASN A 452 -12.76 -53.99 56.41
C ASN A 452 -12.66 -53.16 57.70
N VAL A 453 -12.41 -53.84 58.83
CA VAL A 453 -12.28 -53.22 60.16
C VAL A 453 -11.24 -52.09 60.20
N ASP A 454 -10.11 -52.25 59.50
CA ASP A 454 -8.96 -51.33 59.58
C ASP A 454 -8.63 -50.60 58.27
N ARG A 455 -9.37 -50.85 57.19
CA ARG A 455 -9.06 -50.32 55.85
C ARG A 455 -10.24 -50.35 54.90
N ILE A 456 -10.12 -49.58 53.82
CA ILE A 456 -10.96 -49.68 52.62
C ILE A 456 -10.07 -49.93 51.39
N ILE A 457 -10.66 -50.51 50.35
CA ILE A 457 -10.08 -50.59 49.00
C ILE A 457 -10.86 -49.63 48.10
N LEU A 458 -10.10 -48.74 47.45
CA LEU A 458 -10.55 -47.72 46.52
C LEU A 458 -10.13 -48.15 45.12
N GLU A 459 -11.07 -48.21 44.20
CA GLU A 459 -10.84 -48.62 42.82
C GLU A 459 -11.11 -47.45 41.87
N ASN A 460 -10.11 -47.13 41.06
CA ASN A 460 -10.23 -46.16 39.97
C ASN A 460 -9.47 -46.62 38.73
N GLU A 461 -9.36 -45.76 37.72
CA GLU A 461 -8.67 -46.07 36.47
C GLU A 461 -7.18 -46.43 36.65
N ASN A 462 -6.57 -46.02 37.77
CA ASN A 462 -5.18 -46.32 38.10
C ASN A 462 -5.01 -47.63 38.89
N GLY A 463 -6.10 -48.40 39.09
CA GLY A 463 -6.13 -49.66 39.81
C GLY A 463 -6.66 -49.54 41.23
N GLN A 464 -6.41 -50.58 42.03
CA GLN A 464 -6.87 -50.65 43.41
C GLN A 464 -5.85 -50.06 44.38
N GLN A 465 -6.35 -49.26 45.32
CA GLN A 465 -5.57 -48.58 46.35
C GLN A 465 -6.16 -48.86 47.72
N VAL A 466 -5.32 -49.21 48.70
CA VAL A 466 -5.71 -49.38 50.10
C VAL A 466 -5.55 -48.07 50.86
N LEU A 467 -6.59 -47.69 51.60
CA LEU A 467 -6.54 -46.61 52.59
C LEU A 467 -6.86 -47.19 53.97
N ARG A 468 -5.94 -47.01 54.92
CA ARG A 468 -6.08 -47.52 56.29
C ARG A 468 -6.73 -46.49 57.21
N VAL A 469 -7.46 -46.97 58.21
CA VAL A 469 -8.05 -46.11 59.25
C VAL A 469 -6.95 -45.28 59.92
N GLY A 470 -7.24 -44.01 60.14
CA GLY A 470 -6.31 -43.01 60.68
C GLY A 470 -5.45 -42.31 59.63
N LYS A 471 -5.44 -42.77 58.37
CA LYS A 471 -4.65 -42.18 57.29
C LYS A 471 -5.40 -41.12 56.50
N LEU A 472 -4.67 -40.12 56.01
CA LEU A 472 -5.16 -39.15 55.04
C LEU A 472 -5.34 -39.82 53.67
N LEU A 473 -6.24 -39.29 52.85
CA LEU A 473 -6.51 -39.83 51.53
C LEU A 473 -5.23 -39.87 50.69
N THR A 474 -4.35 -38.88 50.81
CA THR A 474 -3.02 -38.82 50.17
C THR A 474 -2.03 -39.90 50.62
N GLU A 475 -2.24 -40.55 51.78
CA GLU A 475 -1.39 -41.62 52.30
C GLU A 475 -1.83 -43.03 51.84
N ARG A 476 -2.81 -43.12 50.93
CA ARG A 476 -3.23 -44.39 50.31
C ARG A 476 -2.08 -45.05 49.53
N GLN A 477 -2.10 -46.38 49.47
CA GLN A 477 -1.06 -47.17 48.80
C GLN A 477 -1.68 -48.10 47.74
N PRO A 478 -0.98 -48.43 46.65
CA PRO A 478 -1.46 -49.46 45.73
C PRO A 478 -1.62 -50.81 46.46
N VAL A 479 -2.65 -51.57 46.10
CA VAL A 479 -2.80 -52.95 46.57
C VAL A 479 -1.75 -53.81 45.87
N GLN A 480 -0.89 -54.48 46.65
CA GLN A 480 0.14 -55.38 46.14
C GLN A 480 -0.41 -56.76 45.80
#